data_AF-A0A1F9MBB8-F1
#
_entry.id   AF-A0A1F9MBB8-F1
#
_cell.length_a   1.000
_cell.length_b   1.000
_cell.length_c   1.000
_cell.angle_alpha   90.00
_cell.angle_beta   90.00
_cell.angle_gamma   90.00
#
_symmetry.space_group_name_H-M   'P 1'
#
loop_
_entity.id
_entity.type
_entity.pdbx_description
1 polymer ?
#
loop_
_entity_poly.entity_id
_entity_poly.type
_entity_poly.pdbx_seq_one_letter_code
_entity_poly.pdbx_strand_id
1 'polypeptide(L)'
;MSECGLEQRNPSVTLVLLPMWDTSMPPLSLACLSWYLRRHSVSVTVLDANIDLFQGVSAEQRTLWDMAKLGFWIDGREKFPGVVLRALENLLDPLVERILASPGAWLGFSVTKSNALFTREVLLRLLPLKGTRKVVLGGHHCGHPAYRALFDDLPLDHIVVGEGEQALLDLIRGQRSERLLLAGEDLDPEALGLPDFAGFDLDRYTSRTLPVWFGRGCVYRCAFCEDSTLAGRYRGRDPAGLAADLERLVSATGRTDLLFVDLLLNAHSERLAELCRAILDRGLVLHWHGLLVIDRRDGQDFYDLLAAAGCHTVAFGVEHGSERVLRRMRKRFHAEDVPVVLGRARKAGLHTAINLIVGFPGESEEDFEELLDFLRRHHGGISSIGSLNTYTLLVGTQVERKMAEWGIEAPEGWQPSTQFWWDGDTIFEERDRRMQRLSVLLEELGLAYYSSTVDVVDRQFRAHPEDHERGEDYLRVRAVDFFQGNLNRWDRTFGGLVLDNGVYPNVVRYKVRPLRQGTYEWWLGMAADEPRTLECWVGDCLLLTMTPRSTGGMFDTNVAWFRCGTFELPLTGAILTLRARGMVPHLHGLYLRKVSPAHGPQDPPAVGERPGLNPRSER
;
A
#
# COMPACT_ATOMS: atom_id res chain seq x y z
N MET A 1 -18.86 -2.98 -61.19
CA MET A 1 -19.17 -2.43 -59.85
C MET A 1 -19.94 -3.50 -59.11
N SER A 2 -19.43 -3.95 -57.97
CA SER A 2 -20.09 -4.95 -57.11
C SER A 2 -19.62 -4.65 -55.71
N GLU A 3 -20.41 -3.88 -54.97
CA GLU A 3 -20.17 -3.58 -53.57
C GLU A 3 -20.37 -4.86 -52.78
N CYS A 4 -19.29 -5.60 -52.57
CA CYS A 4 -19.30 -6.74 -51.66
C CYS A 4 -19.52 -6.18 -50.26
N GLY A 5 -20.72 -6.40 -49.72
CA GLY A 5 -21.13 -5.91 -48.41
C GLY A 5 -20.26 -6.49 -47.31
N LEU A 6 -19.17 -5.81 -46.98
CA LEU A 6 -18.51 -5.95 -45.70
C LEU A 6 -19.49 -5.47 -44.63
N GLU A 7 -20.21 -6.40 -44.02
CA GLU A 7 -20.87 -6.17 -42.75
C GLU A 7 -19.84 -5.52 -41.81
N GLN A 8 -20.08 -4.27 -41.42
CA GLN A 8 -19.25 -3.59 -40.45
C GLN A 8 -19.45 -4.31 -39.11
N ARG A 9 -18.62 -5.33 -38.83
CA ARG A 9 -18.60 -6.03 -37.56
C ARG A 9 -18.52 -4.99 -36.46
N ASN A 10 -19.54 -4.94 -35.59
CA ASN A 10 -19.63 -3.92 -34.56
C ASN A 10 -18.30 -3.85 -33.77
N PRO A 11 -17.76 -2.65 -33.55
CA PRO A 11 -16.52 -2.47 -32.82
C PRO A 11 -16.59 -3.21 -31.48
N SER A 12 -15.53 -3.91 -31.11
CA SER A 12 -15.58 -4.88 -30.01
C SER A 12 -14.27 -4.97 -29.24
N VAL A 13 -14.40 -4.98 -27.91
CA VAL A 13 -13.30 -4.96 -26.95
C VAL A 13 -13.58 -5.92 -25.79
N THR A 14 -12.55 -6.62 -25.33
CA THR A 14 -12.53 -7.18 -23.97
C THR A 14 -11.74 -6.23 -23.08
N LEU A 15 -12.36 -5.75 -22.01
CA LEU A 15 -11.71 -4.97 -20.97
C LEU A 15 -11.25 -5.90 -19.85
N VAL A 16 -10.00 -5.76 -19.42
CA VAL A 16 -9.32 -6.69 -18.50
C VAL A 16 -8.86 -5.95 -17.25
N LEU A 17 -9.16 -6.50 -16.08
CA LEU A 17 -8.45 -6.20 -14.84
C LEU A 17 -7.58 -7.39 -14.45
N LEU A 18 -6.32 -7.13 -14.12
CA LEU A 18 -5.36 -8.11 -13.61
C LEU A 18 -5.07 -7.83 -12.12
N PRO A 19 -4.65 -8.85 -11.34
CA PRO A 19 -4.34 -8.67 -9.92
C PRO A 19 -3.01 -7.91 -9.68
N MET A 20 -2.83 -7.27 -8.53
CA MET A 20 -3.75 -7.25 -7.39
C MET A 20 -4.64 -6.00 -7.39
N TRP A 21 -5.91 -6.22 -7.04
CA TRP A 21 -6.91 -5.22 -6.72
C TRP A 21 -7.84 -5.77 -5.63
N ASP A 22 -8.66 -4.91 -5.03
CA ASP A 22 -9.70 -5.36 -4.10
C ASP A 22 -10.63 -6.42 -4.73
N THR A 23 -11.08 -7.35 -3.91
CA THR A 23 -11.99 -8.45 -4.26
C THR A 23 -13.35 -8.34 -3.55
N SER A 24 -13.55 -7.30 -2.73
CA SER A 24 -14.83 -7.04 -2.06
C SER A 24 -15.88 -6.39 -2.97
N MET A 25 -15.46 -5.68 -4.01
CA MET A 25 -16.32 -4.94 -4.92
C MET A 25 -15.92 -5.11 -6.40
N PRO A 26 -16.88 -5.05 -7.35
CA PRO A 26 -16.58 -5.04 -8.78
C PRO A 26 -15.83 -3.75 -9.19
N PRO A 27 -14.80 -3.81 -10.04
CA PRO A 27 -13.94 -2.68 -10.35
C PRO A 27 -14.64 -1.59 -11.17
N LEU A 28 -14.73 -0.40 -10.57
CA LEU A 28 -15.45 0.75 -11.11
C LEU A 28 -14.99 1.18 -12.52
N SER A 29 -13.68 1.17 -12.80
CA SER A 29 -13.15 1.60 -14.10
C SER A 29 -13.67 0.75 -15.25
N LEU A 30 -13.77 -0.56 -15.04
CA LEU A 30 -14.30 -1.52 -16.01
C LEU A 30 -15.80 -1.28 -16.26
N ALA A 31 -16.56 -0.95 -15.22
CA ALA A 31 -18.00 -0.68 -15.29
C ALA A 31 -18.32 0.69 -15.96
N CYS A 32 -17.55 1.74 -15.66
CA CYS A 32 -17.64 3.05 -16.35
C CYS A 32 -17.32 2.94 -17.84
N LEU A 33 -16.19 2.29 -18.19
CA LEU A 33 -15.80 2.06 -19.58
C LEU A 33 -16.84 1.20 -20.32
N SER A 34 -17.39 0.17 -19.65
CA SER A 34 -18.44 -0.68 -20.22
C SER A 34 -19.69 0.12 -20.58
N TRP A 35 -20.21 0.93 -19.65
CA TRP A 35 -21.37 1.79 -19.90
C TRP A 35 -21.14 2.72 -21.09
N TYR A 36 -20.01 3.43 -21.10
CA TYR A 36 -19.72 4.45 -22.10
C TYR A 36 -19.58 3.86 -23.50
N LEU A 37 -18.83 2.77 -23.62
CA LEU A 37 -18.58 2.10 -24.89
C LEU A 37 -19.85 1.40 -25.42
N ARG A 38 -20.65 0.76 -24.55
CA ARG A 38 -21.94 0.17 -24.93
C ARG A 38 -22.93 1.23 -25.43
N ARG A 39 -23.03 2.37 -24.76
CA ARG A 39 -23.83 3.53 -25.21
C ARG A 39 -23.41 4.06 -26.58
N HIS A 40 -22.15 3.86 -26.97
CA HIS A 40 -21.58 4.25 -28.26
C HIS A 40 -21.48 3.11 -29.28
N SER A 41 -22.30 2.06 -29.11
CA SER A 41 -22.43 0.89 -30.00
C SER A 41 -21.18 0.01 -30.13
N VAL A 42 -20.31 0.02 -29.12
CA VAL A 42 -19.19 -0.93 -28.98
C VAL A 42 -19.65 -2.14 -28.16
N SER A 43 -19.39 -3.35 -28.65
CA SER A 43 -19.61 -4.58 -27.89
C SER A 43 -18.48 -4.77 -26.86
N VAL A 44 -18.85 -4.77 -25.58
CA VAL A 44 -17.88 -4.85 -24.47
C VAL A 44 -18.07 -6.15 -23.69
N THR A 45 -16.99 -6.94 -23.64
CA THR A 45 -16.82 -8.04 -22.68
C THR A 45 -15.95 -7.57 -21.51
N VAL A 46 -16.27 -8.02 -20.30
CA VAL A 46 -15.50 -7.72 -19.09
C VAL A 46 -14.79 -9.01 -18.65
N LEU A 47 -13.52 -8.89 -18.27
CA LEU A 47 -12.70 -9.96 -17.73
C LEU A 47 -11.99 -9.47 -16.46
N ASP A 48 -12.65 -9.64 -15.32
CA ASP A 48 -12.04 -9.41 -14.01
C ASP A 48 -11.21 -10.64 -13.61
N ALA A 49 -9.98 -10.70 -14.12
CA ALA A 49 -9.06 -11.78 -13.77
C ALA A 49 -8.54 -11.68 -12.32
N ASN A 50 -8.78 -10.55 -11.63
CA ASN A 50 -8.42 -10.37 -10.23
C ASN A 50 -9.33 -11.21 -9.32
N ILE A 51 -10.67 -11.11 -9.49
CA ILE A 51 -11.60 -11.98 -8.74
C ILE A 51 -11.53 -13.44 -9.21
N ASP A 52 -11.24 -13.69 -10.49
CA ASP A 52 -11.02 -15.04 -11.02
C ASP A 52 -9.85 -15.76 -10.34
N LEU A 53 -8.67 -15.13 -10.31
CA LEU A 53 -7.51 -15.74 -9.69
C LEU A 53 -7.69 -15.86 -8.18
N PHE A 54 -8.19 -14.82 -7.50
CA PHE A 54 -8.47 -14.89 -6.05
C PHE A 54 -9.36 -16.09 -5.68
N GLN A 55 -10.43 -16.35 -6.44
CA GLN A 55 -11.28 -17.51 -6.20
C GLN A 55 -10.60 -18.84 -6.59
N GLY A 56 -9.83 -18.87 -7.68
CA GLY A 56 -9.17 -20.07 -8.18
C GLY A 56 -7.95 -20.55 -7.36
N VAL A 57 -7.28 -19.67 -6.60
CA VAL A 57 -6.08 -20.02 -5.83
C VAL A 57 -6.37 -20.59 -4.43
N SER A 58 -5.35 -21.22 -3.83
CA SER A 58 -5.41 -21.77 -2.47
C SER A 58 -5.63 -20.69 -1.41
N ALA A 59 -6.11 -21.07 -0.23
CA ALA A 59 -6.30 -20.15 0.89
C ALA A 59 -5.00 -19.44 1.32
N GLU A 60 -3.84 -20.10 1.16
CA GLU A 60 -2.52 -19.52 1.41
C GLU A 60 -2.15 -18.47 0.35
N GLN A 61 -2.34 -18.80 -0.93
CA GLN A 61 -2.13 -17.87 -2.06
C GLN A 61 -3.08 -16.66 -1.99
N ARG A 62 -4.33 -16.83 -1.52
CA ARG A 62 -5.28 -15.72 -1.26
C ARG A 62 -4.74 -14.69 -0.29
N THR A 63 -3.84 -15.06 0.63
CA THR A 63 -3.20 -14.08 1.53
C THR A 63 -2.32 -13.06 0.81
N LEU A 64 -2.02 -13.23 -0.48
CA LEU A 64 -1.36 -12.20 -1.29
C LEU A 64 -2.30 -11.02 -1.60
N TRP A 65 -3.62 -11.22 -1.59
CA TRP A 65 -4.62 -10.15 -1.76
C TRP A 65 -4.91 -9.38 -0.46
N ASP A 66 -4.27 -9.74 0.65
CA ASP A 66 -4.24 -8.88 1.83
C ASP A 66 -3.52 -7.58 1.49
N MET A 67 -4.18 -6.43 1.66
CA MET A 67 -3.61 -5.12 1.36
C MET A 67 -2.42 -4.76 2.26
N ALA A 68 -2.24 -5.41 3.42
CA ALA A 68 -0.98 -5.33 4.17
C ALA A 68 0.22 -5.83 3.35
N LYS A 69 -0.02 -6.75 2.39
CA LYS A 69 0.99 -7.24 1.44
C LYS A 69 1.04 -6.44 0.14
N LEU A 70 0.43 -5.25 0.04
CA LEU A 70 0.54 -4.37 -1.14
C LEU A 70 2.01 -4.14 -1.54
N GLY A 71 2.92 -4.03 -0.57
CA GLY A 71 4.37 -3.94 -0.81
C GLY A 71 4.94 -5.08 -1.67
N PHE A 72 4.36 -6.28 -1.60
CA PHE A 72 4.80 -7.44 -2.39
C PHE A 72 4.42 -7.34 -3.86
N TRP A 73 3.37 -6.59 -4.21
CA TRP A 73 2.90 -6.43 -5.59
C TRP A 73 3.51 -5.25 -6.34
N ILE A 74 4.21 -4.36 -5.61
CA ILE A 74 4.80 -3.13 -6.15
C ILE A 74 6.33 -3.12 -6.13
N ASP A 75 6.97 -3.95 -5.30
CA ASP A 75 8.42 -4.13 -5.32
C ASP A 75 8.85 -5.10 -6.44
N GLY A 76 9.26 -4.53 -7.57
CA GLY A 76 9.82 -5.28 -8.70
C GLY A 76 11.25 -5.79 -8.51
N ARG A 77 11.90 -5.56 -7.36
CA ARG A 77 13.29 -6.00 -7.09
C ARG A 77 13.33 -7.38 -6.44
N GLU A 78 12.63 -7.60 -5.33
CA GLU A 78 12.60 -8.90 -4.64
C GLU A 78 11.20 -9.44 -4.38
N LYS A 79 10.30 -8.71 -3.71
CA LYS A 79 9.05 -9.28 -3.20
C LYS A 79 8.11 -9.73 -4.34
N PHE A 80 8.00 -8.98 -5.44
CA PHE A 80 7.19 -9.41 -6.59
C PHE A 80 7.79 -10.64 -7.30
N PRO A 81 9.01 -10.60 -7.88
CA PRO A 81 9.55 -11.77 -8.58
C PRO A 81 9.81 -12.96 -7.63
N GLY A 82 10.18 -12.68 -6.38
CA GLY A 82 10.58 -13.69 -5.39
C GLY A 82 9.42 -14.34 -4.63
N VAL A 83 8.26 -13.70 -4.52
CA VAL A 83 7.10 -14.24 -3.77
C VAL A 83 5.86 -14.29 -4.66
N VAL A 84 5.37 -13.16 -5.13
CA VAL A 84 4.08 -13.08 -5.87
C VAL A 84 4.15 -13.86 -7.18
N LEU A 85 5.20 -13.64 -7.97
CA LEU A 85 5.36 -14.26 -9.27
C LEU A 85 5.53 -15.78 -9.11
N ARG A 86 6.46 -16.24 -8.28
CA ARG A 86 6.66 -17.68 -8.01
C ARG A 86 5.43 -18.38 -7.43
N ALA A 87 4.59 -17.68 -6.67
CA ALA A 87 3.35 -18.24 -6.13
C ALA A 87 2.20 -18.33 -7.14
N LEU A 88 2.30 -17.65 -8.30
CA LEU A 88 1.23 -17.54 -9.31
C LEU A 88 1.70 -17.90 -10.74
N GLU A 89 2.97 -18.27 -10.92
CA GLU A 89 3.61 -18.51 -12.22
C GLU A 89 2.87 -19.55 -13.07
N ASN A 90 2.42 -20.64 -12.44
CA ASN A 90 1.66 -21.71 -13.06
C ASN A 90 0.24 -21.32 -13.52
N LEU A 91 -0.19 -20.08 -13.24
CA LEU A 91 -1.49 -19.53 -13.63
C LEU A 91 -1.37 -18.50 -14.76
N LEU A 92 -0.15 -18.07 -15.11
CA LEU A 92 0.09 -17.05 -16.14
C LEU A 92 -0.31 -17.54 -17.53
N ASP A 93 0.14 -18.73 -17.93
CA ASP A 93 -0.16 -19.25 -19.28
C ASP A 93 -1.66 -19.57 -19.45
N PRO A 94 -2.36 -20.25 -18.51
CA PRO A 94 -3.82 -20.41 -18.56
C PRO A 94 -4.60 -19.08 -18.56
N LEU A 95 -4.09 -18.04 -17.87
CA LEU A 95 -4.66 -16.69 -17.91
C LEU A 95 -4.47 -16.06 -19.29
N VAL A 96 -3.27 -16.15 -19.88
CA VAL A 96 -2.97 -15.64 -21.22
C VAL A 96 -3.84 -16.32 -22.27
N GLU A 97 -3.98 -17.65 -22.23
CA GLU A 97 -4.91 -18.40 -23.08
C GLU A 97 -6.35 -17.90 -22.94
N ARG A 98 -6.83 -17.71 -21.69
CA ARG A 98 -8.18 -17.19 -21.42
C ARG A 98 -8.38 -15.76 -21.95
N ILE A 99 -7.39 -14.88 -21.82
CA ILE A 99 -7.46 -13.51 -22.37
C ILE A 99 -7.45 -13.57 -23.91
N LEU A 100 -6.62 -14.42 -24.52
CA LEU A 100 -6.56 -14.57 -25.98
C LEU A 100 -7.84 -15.17 -26.56
N ALA A 101 -8.50 -16.09 -25.84
CA ALA A 101 -9.80 -16.67 -26.19
C ALA A 101 -10.99 -15.71 -26.00
N SER A 102 -10.82 -14.60 -25.28
CA SER A 102 -11.86 -13.57 -25.14
C SER A 102 -12.25 -12.95 -26.50
N PRO A 103 -13.51 -12.54 -26.70
CA PRO A 103 -13.95 -11.93 -27.96
C PRO A 103 -13.44 -10.50 -28.15
N GLY A 104 -13.55 -10.01 -29.40
CA GLY A 104 -13.31 -8.61 -29.76
C GLY A 104 -11.91 -8.34 -30.30
N ALA A 105 -11.82 -7.39 -31.24
CA ALA A 105 -10.56 -7.01 -31.89
C ALA A 105 -9.59 -6.27 -30.94
N TRP A 106 -10.11 -5.73 -29.83
CA TRP A 106 -9.34 -4.95 -28.85
C TRP A 106 -9.25 -5.65 -27.48
N LEU A 107 -8.13 -5.42 -26.80
CA LEU A 107 -7.84 -5.82 -25.42
C LEU A 107 -7.42 -4.57 -24.64
N GLY A 108 -8.27 -4.10 -23.73
CA GLY A 108 -8.03 -2.91 -22.91
C GLY A 108 -7.72 -3.26 -21.46
N PHE A 109 -6.51 -3.00 -20.98
CA PHE A 109 -6.08 -3.31 -19.61
C PHE A 109 -6.18 -2.08 -18.70
N SER A 110 -6.86 -2.24 -17.55
CA SER A 110 -6.94 -1.22 -16.49
C SER A 110 -5.77 -1.39 -15.51
N VAL A 111 -4.79 -0.48 -15.56
CA VAL A 111 -3.51 -0.57 -14.83
C VAL A 111 -3.44 0.43 -13.68
N THR A 112 -3.14 -0.09 -12.49
CA THR A 112 -2.99 0.62 -11.22
C THR A 112 -1.64 0.28 -10.59
N LYS A 113 -1.21 0.97 -9.51
CA LYS A 113 0.09 0.68 -8.88
C LYS A 113 0.22 -0.79 -8.45
N SER A 114 -0.87 -1.39 -7.94
CA SER A 114 -0.92 -2.74 -7.37
C SER A 114 -0.98 -3.88 -8.38
N ASN A 115 -1.26 -3.62 -9.66
CA ASN A 115 -1.30 -4.66 -10.70
C ASN A 115 -0.30 -4.47 -11.85
N ALA A 116 0.49 -3.40 -11.85
CA ALA A 116 1.35 -3.05 -12.98
C ALA A 116 2.43 -4.12 -13.30
N LEU A 117 3.10 -4.67 -12.28
CA LEU A 117 4.13 -5.70 -12.48
C LEU A 117 3.55 -7.01 -13.00
N PHE A 118 2.44 -7.49 -12.43
CA PHE A 118 1.74 -8.68 -12.91
C PHE A 118 1.16 -8.47 -14.31
N THR A 119 0.68 -7.27 -14.60
CA THR A 119 0.24 -6.87 -15.95
C THR A 119 1.38 -6.96 -16.95
N ARG A 120 2.60 -6.52 -16.60
CA ARG A 120 3.78 -6.67 -17.46
C ARG A 120 4.12 -8.14 -17.73
N GLU A 121 4.07 -9.01 -16.72
CA GLU A 121 4.34 -10.45 -16.88
C GLU A 121 3.32 -11.17 -17.77
N VAL A 122 2.04 -10.80 -17.68
CA VAL A 122 1.00 -11.29 -18.60
C VAL A 122 1.23 -10.74 -20.02
N LEU A 123 1.55 -9.46 -20.17
CA LEU A 123 1.79 -8.84 -21.48
C LEU A 123 3.03 -9.41 -22.21
N LEU A 124 4.11 -9.73 -21.50
CA LEU A 124 5.30 -10.38 -22.08
C LEU A 124 4.96 -11.71 -22.78
N ARG A 125 4.03 -12.49 -22.20
CA ARG A 125 3.56 -13.77 -22.73
C ARG A 125 2.47 -13.59 -23.79
N LEU A 126 1.59 -12.62 -23.60
CA LEU A 126 0.43 -12.36 -24.47
C LEU A 126 0.79 -11.64 -25.78
N LEU A 127 1.69 -10.66 -25.76
CA LEU A 127 1.97 -9.81 -26.93
C LEU A 127 2.50 -10.59 -28.16
N PRO A 128 3.39 -11.61 -28.02
CA PRO A 128 3.77 -12.49 -29.13
C PRO A 128 2.61 -13.30 -29.72
N LEU A 129 1.56 -13.55 -28.94
CA LEU A 129 0.44 -14.43 -29.28
C LEU A 129 -0.85 -13.66 -29.69
N LYS A 130 -0.88 -12.33 -29.54
CA LYS A 130 -2.07 -11.49 -29.76
C LYS A 130 -2.62 -11.50 -31.19
N GLY A 131 -1.85 -11.99 -32.16
CA GLY A 131 -2.19 -11.98 -33.58
C GLY A 131 -2.47 -10.56 -34.07
N THR A 132 -3.64 -10.36 -34.70
CA THR A 132 -4.09 -9.05 -35.18
C THR A 132 -4.78 -8.19 -34.11
N ARG A 133 -4.98 -8.69 -32.87
CA ARG A 133 -5.68 -7.95 -31.81
C ARG A 133 -4.87 -6.73 -31.37
N LYS A 134 -5.58 -5.64 -31.06
CA LYS A 134 -5.02 -4.38 -30.58
C LYS A 134 -4.99 -4.36 -29.06
N VAL A 135 -3.82 -4.10 -28.47
CA VAL A 135 -3.62 -4.04 -27.02
C VAL A 135 -3.42 -2.59 -26.60
N VAL A 136 -4.24 -2.13 -25.66
CA VAL A 136 -4.20 -0.79 -25.08
C VAL A 136 -4.14 -0.85 -23.56
N LEU A 137 -3.25 -0.04 -22.96
CA LEU A 137 -3.22 0.18 -21.52
C LEU A 137 -3.90 1.50 -21.17
N GLY A 138 -4.51 1.58 -19.99
CA GLY A 138 -5.01 2.83 -19.40
C GLY A 138 -5.17 2.72 -17.89
N GLY A 139 -5.67 3.76 -17.25
CA GLY A 139 -5.81 3.83 -15.78
C GLY A 139 -4.67 4.58 -15.09
N HIS A 140 -4.75 4.68 -13.77
CA HIS A 140 -3.94 5.59 -12.95
C HIS A 140 -2.42 5.42 -13.15
N HIS A 141 -1.94 4.18 -13.34
CA HIS A 141 -0.51 3.93 -13.51
C HIS A 141 0.05 4.50 -14.84
N CYS A 142 -0.79 4.65 -15.86
CA CYS A 142 -0.39 5.29 -17.12
C CYS A 142 -0.24 6.82 -17.01
N GLY A 143 -0.81 7.42 -15.95
CA GLY A 143 -0.83 8.86 -15.69
C GLY A 143 0.56 9.51 -15.68
N HIS A 144 1.50 8.95 -14.92
CA HIS A 144 2.82 9.54 -14.72
C HIS A 144 3.92 8.91 -15.61
N PRO A 145 4.82 9.71 -16.23
CA PRO A 145 5.94 9.20 -17.05
C PRO A 145 6.78 8.12 -16.36
N ALA A 146 7.17 8.35 -15.10
CA ALA A 146 8.02 7.42 -14.34
C ALA A 146 7.36 6.05 -14.04
N TYR A 147 6.02 5.98 -14.05
CA TYR A 147 5.29 4.73 -13.87
C TYR A 147 5.14 3.99 -15.20
N ARG A 148 4.59 4.64 -16.24
CA ARG A 148 4.40 4.01 -17.55
C ARG A 148 5.69 3.53 -18.23
N ALA A 149 6.85 4.06 -17.83
CA ALA A 149 8.17 3.59 -18.27
C ALA A 149 8.40 2.08 -18.08
N LEU A 150 7.69 1.45 -17.14
CA LEU A 150 7.61 -0.01 -16.96
C LEU A 150 7.19 -0.77 -18.23
N PHE A 151 6.55 -0.11 -19.19
CA PHE A 151 5.98 -0.69 -20.41
C PHE A 151 6.57 -0.10 -21.71
N ASP A 152 7.59 0.77 -21.64
CA ASP A 152 8.16 1.42 -22.83
C ASP A 152 8.87 0.42 -23.76
N ASP A 153 9.42 -0.65 -23.20
CA ASP A 153 10.10 -1.75 -23.93
C ASP A 153 9.12 -2.70 -24.64
N LEU A 154 7.84 -2.72 -24.23
CA LEU A 154 6.84 -3.63 -24.81
C LEU A 154 6.29 -3.12 -26.15
N PRO A 155 6.05 -4.03 -27.13
CA PRO A 155 5.41 -3.70 -28.41
C PRO A 155 3.88 -3.53 -28.28
N LEU A 156 3.47 -2.61 -27.40
CA LEU A 156 2.08 -2.20 -27.21
C LEU A 156 1.59 -1.36 -28.40
N ASP A 157 0.33 -1.54 -28.79
CA ASP A 157 -0.28 -0.69 -29.82
C ASP A 157 -0.55 0.72 -29.28
N HIS A 158 -1.15 0.83 -28.08
CA HIS A 158 -1.57 2.11 -27.48
C HIS A 158 -1.44 2.14 -25.94
N ILE A 159 -1.27 3.35 -25.40
CA ILE A 159 -1.32 3.69 -23.97
C ILE A 159 -2.14 4.98 -23.84
N VAL A 160 -3.20 4.96 -23.03
CA VAL A 160 -4.06 6.11 -22.74
C VAL A 160 -3.66 6.76 -21.41
N VAL A 161 -3.53 8.08 -21.40
CA VAL A 161 -3.18 8.89 -20.23
C VAL A 161 -4.34 9.83 -19.90
N GLY A 162 -4.95 9.68 -18.73
CA GLY A 162 -6.15 10.41 -18.33
C GLY A 162 -7.42 9.54 -18.44
N GLU A 163 -8.56 10.16 -18.76
CA GLU A 163 -9.85 9.47 -18.85
C GLU A 163 -9.92 8.54 -20.07
N GLY A 164 -10.38 7.31 -19.85
CA GLY A 164 -10.32 6.25 -20.85
C GLY A 164 -11.50 6.23 -21.82
N GLU A 165 -12.62 6.86 -21.46
CA GLU A 165 -13.93 6.68 -22.09
C GLU A 165 -13.97 7.10 -23.57
N GLN A 166 -13.76 8.39 -23.87
CA GLN A 166 -13.69 8.87 -25.27
C GLN A 166 -12.37 8.43 -25.93
N ALA A 167 -11.27 8.40 -25.18
CA ALA A 167 -9.95 8.03 -25.67
C ALA A 167 -9.91 6.61 -26.28
N LEU A 168 -10.53 5.64 -25.60
CA LEU A 168 -10.64 4.27 -26.08
C LEU A 168 -11.65 4.15 -27.23
N LEU A 169 -12.75 4.92 -27.20
CA LEU A 169 -13.72 4.96 -28.29
C LEU A 169 -13.11 5.47 -29.61
N ASP A 170 -12.31 6.54 -29.53
CA ASP A 170 -11.58 7.12 -30.66
C ASP A 170 -10.61 6.11 -31.30
N LEU A 171 -9.82 5.41 -30.48
CA LEU A 171 -8.91 4.36 -30.93
C LEU A 171 -9.67 3.21 -31.59
N ILE A 172 -10.73 2.71 -30.93
CA ILE A 172 -11.56 1.60 -31.43
C ILE A 172 -12.20 1.93 -32.78
N ARG A 173 -12.56 3.20 -33.01
CA ARG A 173 -13.14 3.69 -34.28
C ARG A 173 -12.09 4.11 -35.33
N GLY A 174 -10.80 4.03 -35.02
CA GLY A 174 -9.72 4.48 -35.91
C GLY A 174 -9.68 5.99 -36.14
N GLN A 175 -10.33 6.77 -35.27
CA GLN A 175 -10.31 8.24 -35.29
C GLN A 175 -9.00 8.80 -34.72
N ARG A 176 -8.29 7.98 -33.93
CA ARG A 176 -6.97 8.22 -33.35
C ARG A 176 -6.12 6.96 -33.48
N SER A 177 -4.79 7.08 -33.42
CA SER A 177 -3.87 5.96 -33.66
C SER A 177 -2.50 6.07 -32.98
N GLU A 178 -2.30 7.07 -32.11
CA GLU A 178 -1.04 7.32 -31.42
C GLU A 178 -0.68 6.21 -30.40
N ARG A 179 0.60 5.82 -30.31
CA ARG A 179 1.05 4.84 -29.29
C ARG A 179 0.92 5.40 -27.86
N LEU A 180 1.11 6.70 -27.67
CA LEU A 180 0.82 7.39 -26.41
C LEU A 180 -0.23 8.44 -26.69
N LEU A 181 -1.46 8.18 -26.26
CA LEU A 181 -2.60 9.06 -26.42
C LEU A 181 -2.90 9.74 -25.09
N LEU A 182 -2.73 11.06 -25.05
CA LEU A 182 -3.30 11.88 -23.99
C LEU A 182 -4.81 11.97 -24.23
N ALA A 183 -5.61 11.79 -23.18
CA ALA A 183 -7.02 12.14 -23.20
C ALA A 183 -7.19 13.64 -23.57
N GLY A 184 -8.36 13.98 -24.11
CA GLY A 184 -8.69 15.35 -24.51
C GLY A 184 -9.04 16.24 -23.32
N GLU A 185 -10.02 17.12 -23.52
CA GLU A 185 -10.63 17.86 -22.42
C GLU A 185 -11.42 16.90 -21.50
N ASP A 186 -11.51 17.24 -20.21
CA ASP A 186 -12.32 16.51 -19.23
C ASP A 186 -13.77 16.38 -19.73
N LEU A 187 -14.34 15.16 -19.72
CA LEU A 187 -15.67 14.93 -20.26
C LEU A 187 -16.79 15.60 -19.41
N ASP A 188 -17.98 15.74 -19.98
CA ASP A 188 -19.18 16.08 -19.19
C ASP A 188 -19.51 14.93 -18.20
N PRO A 189 -19.71 15.19 -16.89
CA PRO A 189 -20.16 14.17 -15.94
C PRO A 189 -21.41 13.39 -16.38
N GLU A 190 -22.38 14.04 -17.04
CA GLU A 190 -23.61 13.37 -17.50
C GLU A 190 -23.41 12.58 -18.81
N ALA A 191 -22.39 12.93 -19.60
CA ALA A 191 -21.96 12.12 -20.74
C ALA A 191 -21.27 10.81 -20.31
N LEU A 192 -20.87 10.67 -19.04
CA LEU A 192 -20.28 9.46 -18.45
C LEU A 192 -21.28 8.58 -17.69
N GLY A 193 -22.40 9.15 -17.24
CA GLY A 193 -23.49 8.43 -16.60
C GLY A 193 -23.07 7.57 -15.39
N LEU A 194 -23.70 6.40 -15.27
CA LEU A 194 -23.56 5.49 -14.13
C LEU A 194 -22.82 4.22 -14.54
N PRO A 195 -21.98 3.62 -13.68
CA PRO A 195 -21.28 2.37 -14.00
C PRO A 195 -22.23 1.22 -14.38
N ASP A 196 -21.91 0.50 -15.44
CA ASP A 196 -22.67 -0.66 -15.92
C ASP A 196 -22.08 -1.97 -15.38
N PHE A 197 -22.81 -2.59 -14.46
CA PHE A 197 -22.43 -3.85 -13.83
C PHE A 197 -22.98 -5.11 -14.53
N ALA A 198 -23.70 -5.00 -15.65
CA ALA A 198 -24.26 -6.17 -16.36
C ALA A 198 -23.19 -7.08 -17.00
N GLY A 199 -21.92 -6.66 -17.01
CA GLY A 199 -20.78 -7.50 -17.40
C GLY A 199 -20.16 -8.33 -16.27
N PHE A 200 -20.68 -8.25 -15.05
CA PHE A 200 -20.05 -8.82 -13.85
C PHE A 200 -21.00 -9.84 -13.19
N ASP A 201 -20.45 -11.00 -12.81
CA ASP A 201 -21.12 -11.89 -11.87
C ASP A 201 -20.91 -11.33 -10.44
N LEU A 202 -21.94 -10.64 -9.95
CA LEU A 202 -21.86 -9.83 -8.74
C LEU A 202 -21.76 -10.66 -7.45
N ASP A 203 -22.27 -11.89 -7.43
CA ASP A 203 -22.27 -12.73 -6.23
C ASP A 203 -20.91 -13.42 -5.98
N ARG A 204 -19.92 -13.13 -6.83
CA ARG A 204 -18.51 -13.52 -6.65
C ARG A 204 -17.73 -12.63 -5.69
N TYR A 205 -18.15 -11.38 -5.52
CA TYR A 205 -17.47 -10.39 -4.68
C TYR A 205 -17.92 -10.53 -3.22
N THR A 206 -17.02 -10.29 -2.26
CA THR A 206 -17.32 -10.56 -0.84
C THR A 206 -18.27 -9.54 -0.21
N SER A 207 -18.52 -8.39 -0.85
CA SER A 207 -19.53 -7.42 -0.41
C SER A 207 -20.72 -7.32 -1.37
N ARG A 208 -21.87 -6.94 -0.81
CA ARG A 208 -23.04 -6.46 -1.59
C ARG A 208 -22.89 -5.02 -2.07
N THR A 209 -21.92 -4.27 -1.55
CA THR A 209 -21.62 -2.89 -1.97
C THR A 209 -21.32 -2.80 -3.47
N LEU A 210 -21.79 -1.73 -4.12
CA LEU A 210 -21.35 -1.31 -5.45
C LEU A 210 -20.61 0.03 -5.38
N PRO A 211 -19.45 0.19 -6.05
CA PRO A 211 -18.81 1.48 -6.15
C PRO A 211 -19.58 2.37 -7.14
N VAL A 212 -19.75 3.63 -6.76
CA VAL A 212 -20.39 4.70 -7.54
C VAL A 212 -19.57 5.98 -7.39
N TRP A 213 -19.94 7.03 -8.12
CA TRP A 213 -19.27 8.33 -8.07
C TRP A 213 -20.27 9.47 -8.27
N PHE A 214 -20.09 10.58 -7.55
CA PHE A 214 -20.88 11.80 -7.70
C PHE A 214 -20.15 12.87 -8.53
N GLY A 215 -18.83 12.92 -8.47
CA GLY A 215 -17.98 13.76 -9.29
C GLY A 215 -16.60 13.15 -9.56
N ARG A 216 -15.83 13.82 -10.40
CA ARG A 216 -14.40 13.53 -10.64
C ARG A 216 -13.57 14.75 -10.30
N GLY A 217 -12.30 14.53 -9.95
CA GLY A 217 -11.38 15.58 -9.51
C GLY A 217 -11.62 16.08 -8.09
N CYS A 218 -10.88 17.12 -7.69
CA CYS A 218 -10.94 17.67 -6.33
C CYS A 218 -10.65 19.18 -6.32
N VAL A 219 -11.32 19.92 -5.42
CA VAL A 219 -11.09 21.38 -5.24
C VAL A 219 -9.91 21.70 -4.31
N TYR A 220 -9.31 20.68 -3.68
CA TYR A 220 -8.16 20.78 -2.79
C TYR A 220 -6.85 20.49 -3.52
N ARG A 221 -5.74 21.00 -2.96
CA ARG A 221 -4.37 20.75 -3.43
C ARG A 221 -3.44 20.47 -2.25
N CYS A 222 -3.76 19.43 -1.50
CA CYS A 222 -2.94 18.93 -0.39
C CYS A 222 -1.53 18.58 -0.89
N ALA A 223 -0.48 18.87 -0.12
CA ALA A 223 0.90 18.75 -0.58
C ALA A 223 1.28 17.29 -0.94
N PHE A 224 0.78 16.34 -0.14
CA PHE A 224 1.06 14.91 -0.20
C PHE A 224 0.26 14.12 -1.27
N CYS A 225 -0.80 14.70 -1.83
CA CYS A 225 -1.81 13.96 -2.61
C CYS A 225 -1.47 13.94 -4.10
N GLU A 226 -1.26 12.75 -4.65
CA GLU A 226 -0.96 12.52 -6.08
C GLU A 226 -2.17 12.87 -6.95
N ASP A 227 -3.39 12.50 -6.52
CA ASP A 227 -4.67 12.76 -7.19
C ASP A 227 -4.91 14.26 -7.43
N SER A 228 -4.40 15.12 -6.53
CA SER A 228 -4.48 16.59 -6.69
C SER A 228 -3.74 17.13 -7.92
N THR A 229 -3.04 16.25 -8.64
CA THR A 229 -2.26 16.53 -9.86
C THR A 229 -2.70 15.69 -11.06
N LEU A 230 -3.32 14.52 -10.83
CA LEU A 230 -3.80 13.63 -11.91
C LEU A 230 -5.31 13.76 -12.17
N ALA A 231 -6.13 14.07 -11.17
CA ALA A 231 -7.59 13.99 -11.27
C ALA A 231 -8.28 15.24 -11.89
N GLY A 232 -7.53 16.14 -12.54
CA GLY A 232 -8.11 17.29 -13.25
C GLY A 232 -8.73 18.37 -12.34
N ARG A 233 -9.84 18.97 -12.78
CA ARG A 233 -10.67 19.90 -11.98
C ARG A 233 -11.85 19.15 -11.38
N TYR A 234 -12.39 19.61 -10.25
CA TYR A 234 -13.65 19.04 -9.76
C TYR A 234 -14.79 19.30 -10.75
N ARG A 235 -15.50 18.24 -11.12
CA ARG A 235 -16.70 18.24 -11.96
C ARG A 235 -17.71 17.23 -11.42
N GLY A 236 -18.84 17.74 -10.91
CA GLY A 236 -19.88 16.95 -10.27
C GLY A 236 -21.10 16.74 -11.16
N ARG A 237 -21.74 15.58 -11.02
CA ARG A 237 -23.00 15.21 -11.68
C ARG A 237 -24.19 16.07 -11.24
N ASP A 238 -25.28 16.00 -11.96
CA ASP A 238 -26.57 16.53 -11.51
C ASP A 238 -27.16 15.67 -10.37
N PRO A 239 -27.61 16.24 -9.25
CA PRO A 239 -28.12 15.46 -8.12
C PRO A 239 -29.42 14.71 -8.42
N ALA A 240 -30.34 15.32 -9.19
CA ALA A 240 -31.63 14.71 -9.51
C ALA A 240 -31.50 13.63 -10.60
N GLY A 241 -30.58 13.84 -11.55
CA GLY A 241 -30.13 12.86 -12.53
C GLY A 241 -29.42 11.67 -11.87
N LEU A 242 -28.47 11.92 -10.96
CA LEU A 242 -27.79 10.85 -10.24
C LEU A 242 -28.76 10.05 -9.35
N ALA A 243 -29.71 10.69 -8.66
CA ALA A 243 -30.73 9.96 -7.91
C ALA A 243 -31.61 9.07 -8.83
N ALA A 244 -31.94 9.53 -10.04
CA ALA A 244 -32.63 8.71 -11.05
C ALA A 244 -31.76 7.55 -11.57
N ASP A 245 -30.44 7.73 -11.60
CA ASP A 245 -29.47 6.71 -12.00
C ASP A 245 -29.33 5.63 -10.93
N LEU A 246 -29.21 6.01 -9.65
CA LEU A 246 -29.18 5.08 -8.52
C LEU A 246 -30.47 4.25 -8.42
N GLU A 247 -31.64 4.83 -8.66
CA GLU A 247 -32.92 4.11 -8.76
C GLU A 247 -32.87 2.98 -9.81
N ARG A 248 -32.28 3.24 -10.98
CA ARG A 248 -32.12 2.22 -12.04
C ARG A 248 -31.06 1.18 -11.68
N LEU A 249 -30.01 1.55 -10.95
CA LEU A 249 -28.99 0.60 -10.46
C LEU A 249 -29.56 -0.38 -9.43
N VAL A 250 -30.29 0.13 -8.43
CA VAL A 250 -30.97 -0.71 -7.43
C VAL A 250 -31.94 -1.66 -8.13
N SER A 251 -32.72 -1.14 -9.08
CA SER A 251 -33.69 -1.93 -9.87
C SER A 251 -33.03 -3.00 -10.73
N ALA A 252 -31.83 -2.75 -11.28
CA ALA A 252 -31.12 -3.69 -12.14
C ALA A 252 -30.26 -4.73 -11.39
N THR A 253 -29.86 -4.46 -10.15
CA THR A 253 -28.87 -5.27 -9.41
C THR A 253 -29.36 -5.84 -8.07
N GLY A 254 -30.46 -5.32 -7.50
CA GLY A 254 -30.90 -5.70 -6.16
C GLY A 254 -29.89 -5.37 -5.05
N ARG A 255 -29.03 -4.35 -5.27
CA ARG A 255 -28.03 -3.86 -4.32
C ARG A 255 -28.32 -2.41 -3.94
N THR A 256 -28.51 -2.19 -2.65
CA THR A 256 -28.79 -0.90 -2.01
C THR A 256 -27.56 -0.31 -1.29
N ASP A 257 -26.54 -1.13 -1.08
CA ASP A 257 -25.26 -0.78 -0.48
C ASP A 257 -24.34 -0.10 -1.51
N LEU A 258 -23.88 1.11 -1.23
CA LEU A 258 -23.11 1.94 -2.17
C LEU A 258 -21.85 2.53 -1.54
N LEU A 259 -20.73 2.52 -2.28
CA LEU A 259 -19.53 3.28 -1.92
C LEU A 259 -19.31 4.39 -2.95
N PHE A 260 -19.45 5.64 -2.54
CA PHE A 260 -18.97 6.77 -3.32
C PHE A 260 -17.45 6.84 -3.23
N VAL A 261 -16.76 6.55 -4.33
CA VAL A 261 -15.28 6.55 -4.40
C VAL A 261 -14.69 7.94 -4.65
N ASP A 262 -15.53 8.98 -4.64
CA ASP A 262 -15.15 10.37 -4.78
C ASP A 262 -13.97 10.76 -3.88
N LEU A 263 -12.97 11.43 -4.45
CA LEU A 263 -11.86 12.04 -3.70
C LEU A 263 -12.34 13.07 -2.67
N LEU A 264 -13.55 13.59 -2.86
CA LEU A 264 -14.22 14.53 -1.96
C LEU A 264 -15.71 14.68 -2.30
N LEU A 265 -16.61 14.07 -1.52
CA LEU A 265 -18.07 14.22 -1.73
C LEU A 265 -18.58 15.64 -1.38
N ASN A 266 -18.17 16.23 -0.25
CA ASN A 266 -18.50 17.63 0.11
C ASN A 266 -17.59 18.66 -0.59
N ALA A 267 -17.26 18.44 -1.87
CA ALA A 267 -16.63 19.47 -2.69
C ALA A 267 -17.55 20.71 -2.82
N HIS A 268 -18.87 20.47 -2.82
CA HIS A 268 -19.93 21.45 -2.64
C HIS A 268 -21.04 20.84 -1.77
N SER A 269 -21.02 21.12 -0.45
CA SER A 269 -21.93 20.49 0.52
C SER A 269 -23.42 20.63 0.14
N GLU A 270 -23.84 21.77 -0.40
CA GLU A 270 -25.23 21.95 -0.85
C GLU A 270 -25.62 21.02 -2.00
N ARG A 271 -24.69 20.66 -2.91
CA ARG A 271 -24.98 19.69 -3.98
C ARG A 271 -25.11 18.27 -3.44
N LEU A 272 -24.37 17.93 -2.38
CA LEU A 272 -24.56 16.66 -1.66
C LEU A 272 -25.89 16.65 -0.89
N ALA A 273 -26.30 17.80 -0.34
CA ALA A 273 -27.63 17.95 0.27
C ALA A 273 -28.76 17.86 -0.77
N GLU A 274 -28.61 18.46 -1.96
CA GLU A 274 -29.50 18.29 -3.12
C GLU A 274 -29.61 16.80 -3.51
N LEU A 275 -28.51 16.05 -3.52
CA LEU A 275 -28.52 14.61 -3.81
C LEU A 275 -29.26 13.82 -2.73
N CYS A 276 -29.01 14.12 -1.45
CA CYS A 276 -29.69 13.48 -0.33
C CYS A 276 -31.21 13.74 -0.34
N ARG A 277 -31.65 14.96 -0.67
CA ARG A 277 -33.06 15.28 -0.88
C ARG A 277 -33.63 14.51 -2.08
N ALA A 278 -32.93 14.48 -3.22
CA ALA A 278 -33.39 13.75 -4.41
C ALA A 278 -33.46 12.21 -4.23
N ILE A 279 -32.66 11.64 -3.32
CA ILE A 279 -32.75 10.24 -2.87
C ILE A 279 -34.02 10.03 -2.03
N LEU A 280 -34.28 10.92 -1.07
CA LEU A 280 -35.45 10.88 -0.18
C LEU A 280 -36.77 11.12 -0.94
N ASP A 281 -36.81 12.09 -1.84
CA ASP A 281 -37.99 12.44 -2.66
C ASP A 281 -38.42 11.29 -3.60
N ARG A 282 -37.48 10.40 -3.96
CA ARG A 282 -37.74 9.15 -4.70
C ARG A 282 -38.12 7.97 -3.81
N GLY A 283 -38.04 8.12 -2.49
CA GLY A 283 -38.24 7.01 -1.54
C GLY A 283 -37.16 5.92 -1.62
N LEU A 284 -35.95 6.26 -2.10
CA LEU A 284 -34.87 5.28 -2.24
C LEU A 284 -34.28 4.90 -0.88
N VAL A 285 -34.50 3.66 -0.46
CA VAL A 285 -33.84 3.07 0.70
C VAL A 285 -32.44 2.61 0.29
N LEU A 286 -31.46 3.47 0.54
CA LEU A 286 -30.04 3.22 0.28
C LEU A 286 -29.27 3.06 1.60
N HIS A 287 -28.10 2.44 1.50
CA HIS A 287 -27.09 2.40 2.55
C HIS A 287 -25.77 2.81 1.90
N TRP A 288 -25.15 3.92 2.31
CA TRP A 288 -24.00 4.45 1.59
C TRP A 288 -22.87 4.99 2.46
N HIS A 289 -21.68 5.01 1.86
CA HIS A 289 -20.42 5.43 2.44
C HIS A 289 -19.67 6.36 1.49
N GLY A 290 -18.79 7.21 2.03
CA GLY A 290 -17.91 8.06 1.21
C GLY A 290 -16.91 8.90 2.01
N LEU A 291 -16.07 9.65 1.29
CA LEU A 291 -15.01 10.49 1.84
C LEU A 291 -15.42 11.98 1.87
N LEU A 292 -15.40 12.59 3.05
CA LEU A 292 -15.56 14.03 3.26
C LEU A 292 -14.25 14.67 3.73
N VAL A 293 -14.15 15.99 3.53
CA VAL A 293 -13.20 16.84 4.25
C VAL A 293 -13.89 17.40 5.50
N ILE A 294 -13.10 17.67 6.54
CA ILE A 294 -13.55 18.48 7.68
C ILE A 294 -13.84 19.90 7.18
N ASP A 295 -15.08 20.35 7.32
CA ASP A 295 -15.51 21.71 7.02
C ASP A 295 -16.45 22.22 8.14
N ARG A 296 -16.05 23.27 8.86
CA ARG A 296 -16.83 23.80 9.98
C ARG A 296 -18.19 24.38 9.55
N ARG A 297 -18.39 24.62 8.26
CA ARG A 297 -19.64 25.15 7.67
C ARG A 297 -20.73 24.09 7.53
N ASP A 298 -20.35 22.82 7.48
CA ASP A 298 -21.30 21.70 7.41
C ASP A 298 -22.05 21.57 8.75
N GLY A 299 -23.27 22.10 8.79
CA GLY A 299 -24.11 22.20 10.00
C GLY A 299 -24.63 20.84 10.51
N GLN A 300 -25.35 20.85 11.63
CA GLN A 300 -25.98 19.62 12.15
C GLN A 300 -26.98 19.06 11.13
N ASP A 301 -27.86 19.92 10.63
CA ASP A 301 -28.93 19.65 9.68
C ASP A 301 -28.41 18.97 8.39
N PHE A 302 -27.16 19.24 8.01
CA PHE A 302 -26.50 18.58 6.88
C PHE A 302 -26.18 17.12 7.19
N TYR A 303 -25.56 16.82 8.33
CA TYR A 303 -25.27 15.44 8.74
C TYR A 303 -26.54 14.64 9.06
N ASP A 304 -27.54 15.29 9.66
CA ASP A 304 -28.87 14.70 9.89
C ASP A 304 -29.54 14.33 8.55
N LEU A 305 -29.40 15.17 7.51
CA LEU A 305 -29.85 14.89 6.15
C LEU A 305 -29.05 13.78 5.45
N LEU A 306 -27.71 13.71 5.65
CA LEU A 306 -26.92 12.59 5.13
C LEU A 306 -27.41 11.26 5.72
N ALA A 307 -27.58 11.21 7.04
CA ALA A 307 -28.06 10.02 7.75
C ALA A 307 -29.47 9.61 7.30
N ALA A 308 -30.39 10.58 7.17
CA ALA A 308 -31.74 10.33 6.66
C ALA A 308 -31.73 9.75 5.24
N ALA A 309 -30.85 10.23 4.36
CA ALA A 309 -30.68 9.74 3.00
C ALA A 309 -29.83 8.45 2.90
N GLY A 310 -29.61 7.73 4.01
CA GLY A 310 -28.96 6.43 4.02
C GLY A 310 -27.44 6.45 4.22
N CYS A 311 -26.82 7.59 4.53
CA CYS A 311 -25.40 7.61 4.88
C CYS A 311 -25.18 6.87 6.20
N HIS A 312 -24.27 5.90 6.21
CA HIS A 312 -23.87 5.19 7.44
C HIS A 312 -22.44 5.54 7.86
N THR A 313 -21.49 5.57 6.91
CA THR A 313 -20.07 5.77 7.24
C THR A 313 -19.51 6.92 6.45
N VAL A 314 -19.00 7.92 7.16
CA VAL A 314 -18.16 8.96 6.58
C VAL A 314 -16.71 8.71 6.99
N ALA A 315 -15.84 8.58 5.99
CA ALA A 315 -14.41 8.75 6.20
C ALA A 315 -14.09 10.25 6.14
N PHE A 316 -13.30 10.75 7.08
CA PHE A 316 -12.78 12.11 7.07
C PHE A 316 -11.26 12.13 6.86
N GLY A 317 -10.81 12.86 5.86
CA GLY A 317 -9.38 13.17 5.68
C GLY A 317 -8.89 14.16 6.73
N VAL A 318 -8.61 13.68 7.95
CA VAL A 318 -8.04 14.47 9.06
C VAL A 318 -6.52 14.61 8.88
N GLU A 319 -5.85 13.52 8.54
CA GLU A 319 -4.41 13.31 8.43
C GLU A 319 -3.61 13.49 9.72
N HIS A 320 -3.78 14.59 10.47
CA HIS A 320 -2.92 14.91 11.61
C HIS A 320 -3.62 15.75 12.70
N GLY A 321 -3.07 15.72 13.93
CA GLY A 321 -3.56 16.52 15.07
C GLY A 321 -2.90 17.90 15.20
N SER A 322 -1.57 17.99 15.02
CA SER A 322 -0.85 19.27 15.02
C SER A 322 -1.30 20.20 13.89
N GLU A 323 -1.66 21.43 14.26
CA GLU A 323 -1.98 22.54 13.34
C GLU A 323 -0.78 22.86 12.42
N ARG A 324 0.45 22.79 12.94
CA ARG A 324 1.68 23.05 12.17
C ARG A 324 1.81 22.07 11.00
N VAL A 325 1.58 20.78 11.26
CA VAL A 325 1.63 19.72 10.24
C VAL A 325 0.47 19.86 9.26
N LEU A 326 -0.76 20.14 9.72
CA LEU A 326 -1.92 20.37 8.83
C LEU A 326 -1.67 21.52 7.84
N ARG A 327 -1.00 22.60 8.29
CA ARG A 327 -0.60 23.72 7.42
C ARG A 327 0.49 23.32 6.43
N ARG A 328 1.51 22.55 6.85
CA ARG A 328 2.52 21.97 5.94
C ARG A 328 1.87 21.05 4.89
N MET A 329 0.93 20.20 5.28
CA MET A 329 0.12 19.35 4.39
C MET A 329 -0.83 20.13 3.46
N ARG A 330 -1.02 21.43 3.65
CA ARG A 330 -1.94 22.31 2.90
C ARG A 330 -3.43 21.94 3.06
N LYS A 331 -3.82 21.40 4.22
CA LYS A 331 -5.22 21.23 4.62
C LYS A 331 -5.86 22.61 4.87
N ARG A 332 -7.18 22.75 4.66
CA ARG A 332 -7.90 24.05 4.72
C ARG A 332 -8.85 24.23 5.92
N PHE A 333 -8.84 23.29 6.87
CA PHE A 333 -9.47 23.40 8.20
C PHE A 333 -8.39 23.57 9.27
N HIS A 334 -8.77 23.94 10.49
CA HIS A 334 -7.94 23.96 11.70
C HIS A 334 -8.11 22.66 12.51
N ALA A 335 -7.11 22.30 13.32
CA ALA A 335 -7.20 21.13 14.20
C ALA A 335 -8.46 21.16 15.12
N GLU A 336 -8.87 22.34 15.57
CA GLU A 336 -10.07 22.53 16.39
C GLU A 336 -11.42 22.33 15.65
N ASP A 337 -11.45 22.36 14.32
CA ASP A 337 -12.66 22.09 13.54
C ASP A 337 -13.04 20.61 13.62
N VAL A 338 -12.04 19.73 13.75
CA VAL A 338 -12.20 18.27 13.68
C VAL A 338 -13.16 17.74 14.75
N PRO A 339 -12.97 17.97 16.07
CA PRO A 339 -13.92 17.47 17.08
C PRO A 339 -15.33 18.08 16.94
N VAL A 340 -15.44 19.31 16.41
CA VAL A 340 -16.75 19.94 16.16
C VAL A 340 -17.50 19.24 15.03
N VAL A 341 -16.82 18.94 13.91
CA VAL A 341 -17.40 18.24 12.76
C VAL A 341 -17.73 16.78 13.10
N LEU A 342 -16.79 16.05 13.70
CA LEU A 342 -17.01 14.66 14.12
C LEU A 342 -18.14 14.55 15.16
N GLY A 343 -18.26 15.52 16.08
CA GLY A 343 -19.36 15.59 17.03
C GLY A 343 -20.73 15.75 16.37
N ARG A 344 -20.85 16.56 15.32
CA ARG A 344 -22.10 16.72 14.54
C ARG A 344 -22.46 15.43 13.80
N ALA A 345 -21.50 14.85 13.09
CA ALA A 345 -21.69 13.59 12.35
C ALA A 345 -22.10 12.44 13.27
N ARG A 346 -21.41 12.27 14.40
CA ARG A 346 -21.76 11.24 15.41
C ARG A 346 -23.12 11.48 16.05
N LYS A 347 -23.52 12.74 16.27
CA LYS A 347 -24.87 13.08 16.77
C LYS A 347 -25.98 12.73 15.77
N ALA A 348 -25.70 12.80 14.47
CA ALA A 348 -26.61 12.32 13.41
C ALA A 348 -26.68 10.78 13.30
N GLY A 349 -25.88 10.05 14.09
CA GLY A 349 -25.79 8.58 14.05
C GLY A 349 -24.75 8.03 13.07
N LEU A 350 -23.97 8.87 12.40
CA LEU A 350 -22.97 8.44 11.41
C LEU A 350 -21.75 7.80 12.08
N HIS A 351 -21.24 6.71 11.50
CA HIS A 351 -19.93 6.15 11.83
C HIS A 351 -18.83 7.06 11.32
N THR A 352 -18.09 7.67 12.24
CA THR A 352 -17.02 8.64 11.96
C THR A 352 -15.66 7.92 11.83
N ALA A 353 -15.33 7.49 10.62
CA ALA A 353 -13.99 7.01 10.31
C ALA A 353 -13.06 8.20 10.04
N ILE A 354 -11.79 8.14 10.45
CA ILE A 354 -10.78 9.16 10.08
C ILE A 354 -9.56 8.53 9.41
N ASN A 355 -8.89 9.29 8.54
CA ASN A 355 -7.59 8.92 7.98
C ASN A 355 -6.47 9.69 8.67
N LEU A 356 -5.31 9.05 8.87
CA LEU A 356 -4.12 9.58 9.54
C LEU A 356 -2.84 9.30 8.72
N ILE A 357 -1.95 10.29 8.69
CA ILE A 357 -0.64 10.26 8.03
C ILE A 357 0.41 10.71 9.05
N VAL A 358 1.39 9.85 9.34
CA VAL A 358 2.45 10.08 10.34
C VAL A 358 3.83 10.13 9.69
N GLY A 359 4.73 10.96 10.22
CA GLY A 359 6.06 11.18 9.64
C GLY A 359 6.02 12.05 8.38
N PHE A 360 5.12 13.02 8.30
CA PHE A 360 5.10 13.98 7.21
C PHE A 360 6.36 14.88 7.26
N PRO A 361 6.91 15.38 6.14
CA PRO A 361 8.23 15.99 6.17
C PRO A 361 8.29 17.22 7.08
N GLY A 362 9.27 17.27 7.97
CA GLY A 362 9.45 18.28 9.02
C GLY A 362 8.40 18.26 10.14
N GLU A 363 7.76 17.11 10.40
CA GLU A 363 6.96 16.80 11.59
C GLU A 363 7.90 16.49 12.77
N SER A 364 7.91 17.35 13.78
CA SER A 364 8.78 17.18 14.95
C SER A 364 8.13 16.26 15.99
N GLU A 365 8.87 15.93 17.03
CA GLU A 365 8.38 15.06 18.08
C GLU A 365 7.23 15.70 18.90
N GLU A 366 7.25 17.02 19.03
CA GLU A 366 6.18 17.80 19.65
C GLU A 366 4.89 17.76 18.82
N ASP A 367 4.97 17.80 17.48
CA ASP A 367 3.79 17.62 16.63
C ASP A 367 3.17 16.22 16.79
N PHE A 368 4.04 15.21 16.97
CA PHE A 368 3.59 13.84 17.13
C PHE A 368 2.90 13.61 18.48
N GLU A 369 3.43 14.16 19.58
CA GLU A 369 2.67 14.18 20.84
C GLU A 369 1.42 15.07 20.76
N GLU A 370 1.40 16.17 19.98
CA GLU A 370 0.15 16.90 19.69
C GLU A 370 -0.90 16.02 19.00
N LEU A 371 -0.49 15.10 18.10
CA LEU A 371 -1.38 14.09 17.50
C LEU A 371 -1.85 13.07 18.54
N LEU A 372 -0.97 12.54 19.39
CA LEU A 372 -1.35 11.59 20.45
C LEU A 372 -2.31 12.25 21.44
N ASP A 373 -2.04 13.47 21.90
CA ASP A 373 -2.94 14.24 22.79
C ASP A 373 -4.23 14.66 22.11
N PHE A 374 -4.23 14.94 20.81
CA PHE A 374 -5.46 15.14 20.04
C PHE A 374 -6.35 13.89 20.11
N LEU A 375 -5.79 12.69 19.86
CA LEU A 375 -6.53 11.44 19.92
C LEU A 375 -7.00 11.10 21.34
N ARG A 376 -6.13 11.22 22.35
CA ARG A 376 -6.47 11.05 23.77
C ARG A 376 -7.69 11.92 24.14
N ARG A 377 -7.73 13.19 23.73
CA ARG A 377 -8.84 14.13 24.00
C ARG A 377 -10.11 13.92 23.16
N HIS A 378 -10.00 13.38 21.95
CA HIS A 378 -11.10 13.42 20.96
C HIS A 378 -11.57 12.06 20.42
N HIS A 379 -11.01 10.94 20.88
CA HIS A 379 -11.42 9.59 20.52
C HIS A 379 -12.93 9.33 20.67
N GLY A 380 -13.60 9.94 21.64
CA GLY A 380 -15.05 9.84 21.82
C GLY A 380 -15.89 10.39 20.66
N GLY A 381 -15.30 11.15 19.74
CA GLY A 381 -15.90 11.57 18.47
C GLY A 381 -15.59 10.68 17.27
N ILE A 382 -14.66 9.72 17.42
CA ILE A 382 -14.15 8.82 16.36
C ILE A 382 -14.82 7.44 16.54
N SER A 383 -15.12 6.76 15.43
CA SER A 383 -15.63 5.38 15.44
C SER A 383 -14.61 4.37 14.90
N SER A 384 -13.68 4.77 14.02
CA SER A 384 -12.52 3.97 13.61
C SER A 384 -11.45 4.83 12.90
N ILE A 385 -10.25 4.28 12.71
CA ILE A 385 -9.26 4.84 11.79
C ILE A 385 -9.38 4.10 10.44
N GLY A 386 -9.98 4.73 9.45
CA GLY A 386 -10.23 4.15 8.12
C GLY A 386 -8.95 3.90 7.32
N SER A 387 -7.91 4.71 7.54
CA SER A 387 -6.58 4.47 6.99
C SER A 387 -5.51 5.15 7.85
N LEU A 388 -4.57 4.37 8.37
CA LEU A 388 -3.42 4.82 9.13
C LEU A 388 -2.16 4.51 8.32
N ASN A 389 -1.39 5.52 7.91
CA ASN A 389 -0.20 5.30 7.10
C ASN A 389 1.00 6.15 7.54
N THR A 390 2.22 5.63 7.40
CA THR A 390 3.43 6.48 7.42
C THR A 390 3.56 7.23 6.08
N TYR A 391 4.07 8.47 6.08
CA TYR A 391 4.16 9.23 4.84
C TYR A 391 5.11 8.59 3.81
N THR A 392 4.52 8.20 2.68
CA THR A 392 5.22 7.67 1.50
C THR A 392 5.33 8.78 0.46
N LEU A 393 6.54 9.03 -0.04
CA LEU A 393 6.80 10.13 -0.97
C LEU A 393 6.36 9.75 -2.39
N LEU A 394 5.07 9.91 -2.70
CA LEU A 394 4.48 9.56 -3.99
C LEU A 394 4.99 10.46 -5.13
N VAL A 395 5.15 9.86 -6.31
CA VAL A 395 5.60 10.54 -7.54
C VAL A 395 4.60 11.63 -7.93
N GLY A 396 5.06 12.75 -8.48
CA GLY A 396 4.17 13.80 -8.98
C GLY A 396 3.44 14.59 -7.89
N THR A 397 3.72 14.38 -6.61
CA THR A 397 3.18 15.19 -5.51
C THR A 397 3.79 16.60 -5.47
N GLN A 398 3.26 17.50 -4.66
CA GLN A 398 3.88 18.81 -4.45
C GLN A 398 5.11 18.73 -3.54
N VAL A 399 5.27 17.62 -2.82
CA VAL A 399 6.46 17.31 -2.04
C VAL A 399 7.57 16.77 -2.96
N GLU A 400 7.28 15.76 -3.77
CA GLU A 400 8.27 15.11 -4.65
C GLU A 400 8.88 16.09 -5.67
N ARG A 401 8.06 16.85 -6.40
CA ARG A 401 8.56 17.89 -7.33
C ARG A 401 9.35 19.04 -6.69
N LYS A 402 9.45 19.08 -5.35
CA LYS A 402 10.07 20.17 -4.58
C LYS A 402 10.93 19.67 -3.41
N MET A 403 11.43 18.43 -3.43
CA MET A 403 12.10 17.78 -2.29
C MET A 403 13.09 18.69 -1.53
N ALA A 404 13.93 19.45 -2.23
CA ALA A 404 14.87 20.40 -1.63
C ALA A 404 14.21 21.56 -0.84
N GLU A 405 13.03 22.03 -1.24
CA GLU A 405 12.25 23.03 -0.48
C GLU A 405 11.64 22.44 0.80
N TRP A 406 11.46 21.12 0.85
CA TRP A 406 10.96 20.39 2.01
C TRP A 406 12.08 19.91 2.95
N GLY A 407 13.35 20.08 2.57
CA GLY A 407 14.51 19.54 3.28
C GLY A 407 14.70 18.03 3.08
N ILE A 408 14.10 17.45 2.03
CA ILE A 408 14.13 16.02 1.77
C ILE A 408 15.32 15.65 0.91
N GLU A 409 16.08 14.68 1.40
CA GLU A 409 17.14 13.96 0.70
C GLU A 409 16.72 12.49 0.48
N ALA A 410 17.36 11.85 -0.51
CA ALA A 410 17.09 10.47 -0.88
C ALA A 410 18.37 9.79 -1.42
N PRO A 411 18.45 8.44 -1.41
CA PRO A 411 19.60 7.70 -1.93
C PRO A 411 19.90 7.95 -3.42
N GLU A 412 21.15 7.76 -3.83
CA GLU A 412 21.49 7.66 -5.26
C GLU A 412 20.80 6.44 -5.89
N GLY A 413 20.18 6.63 -7.06
CA GLY A 413 19.38 5.57 -7.72
C GLY A 413 18.03 5.26 -7.06
N TRP A 414 17.58 6.08 -6.11
CA TRP A 414 16.24 6.02 -5.52
C TRP A 414 15.14 6.31 -6.56
N GLN A 415 13.96 5.73 -6.36
CA GLN A 415 12.76 6.05 -7.12
C GLN A 415 11.62 6.44 -6.15
N PRO A 416 10.79 7.43 -6.48
CA PRO A 416 9.69 7.82 -5.61
C PRO A 416 8.58 6.76 -5.57
N SER A 417 7.65 6.96 -4.65
CA SER A 417 6.62 6.01 -4.17
C SER A 417 7.11 4.94 -3.17
N THR A 418 8.24 5.19 -2.51
CA THR A 418 8.77 4.42 -1.36
C THR A 418 8.83 5.25 -0.07
N GLN A 419 9.04 4.59 1.08
CA GLN A 419 9.22 5.23 2.40
C GLN A 419 10.69 5.60 2.70
N PHE A 420 11.64 5.28 1.82
CA PHE A 420 13.09 5.38 2.07
C PHE A 420 13.67 6.74 1.65
N TRP A 421 13.26 7.78 2.35
CA TRP A 421 13.71 9.18 2.23
C TRP A 421 14.03 9.72 3.63
N TRP A 422 14.75 10.84 3.75
CA TRP A 422 14.93 11.53 5.03
C TRP A 422 14.80 13.04 4.88
N ASP A 423 14.30 13.68 5.93
CA ASP A 423 14.67 15.05 6.28
C ASP A 423 15.39 15.03 7.64
N GLY A 424 15.88 16.18 8.11
CA GLY A 424 16.74 16.27 9.30
C GLY A 424 16.14 15.69 10.58
N ASP A 425 14.82 15.73 10.72
CA ASP A 425 14.10 15.23 11.90
C ASP A 425 13.44 13.86 11.64
N THR A 426 13.16 13.51 10.37
CA THR A 426 12.29 12.39 9.99
C THR A 426 13.01 11.35 9.12
N ILE A 427 13.60 10.33 9.75
CA ILE A 427 14.11 9.11 9.09
C ILE A 427 13.07 7.99 9.05
N PHE A 428 13.28 6.97 8.21
CA PHE A 428 12.36 5.83 8.04
C PHE A 428 12.00 5.17 9.38
N GLU A 429 13.00 4.88 10.22
CA GLU A 429 12.78 4.19 11.48
C GLU A 429 12.20 5.08 12.59
N GLU A 430 12.11 6.40 12.38
CA GLU A 430 11.36 7.29 13.27
C GLU A 430 9.87 7.27 12.91
N ARG A 431 9.56 7.21 11.61
CA ARG A 431 8.18 6.98 11.13
C ARG A 431 7.64 5.64 11.64
N ASP A 432 8.48 4.60 11.64
CA ASP A 432 8.21 3.30 12.25
C ASP A 432 7.96 3.41 13.78
N ARG A 433 8.86 4.05 14.55
CA ARG A 433 8.66 4.25 16.00
C ARG A 433 7.36 5.00 16.30
N ARG A 434 7.07 6.07 15.56
CA ARG A 434 5.83 6.85 15.72
C ARG A 434 4.60 6.00 15.36
N MET A 435 4.67 5.20 14.30
CA MET A 435 3.62 4.25 13.92
C MET A 435 3.35 3.20 15.01
N GLN A 436 4.39 2.67 15.65
CA GLN A 436 4.29 1.74 16.78
C GLN A 436 3.61 2.39 17.99
N ARG A 437 4.07 3.58 18.41
CA ARG A 437 3.48 4.34 19.54
C ARG A 437 2.02 4.70 19.30
N LEU A 438 1.69 5.14 18.08
CA LEU A 438 0.31 5.43 17.71
C LEU A 438 -0.55 4.16 17.66
N SER A 439 -0.02 3.03 17.17
CA SER A 439 -0.74 1.76 17.19
C SER A 439 -1.10 1.32 18.61
N VAL A 440 -0.17 1.42 19.56
CA VAL A 440 -0.44 1.15 20.99
C VAL A 440 -1.54 2.06 21.53
N LEU A 441 -1.46 3.38 21.30
CA LEU A 441 -2.51 4.31 21.74
C LEU A 441 -3.88 4.00 21.12
N LEU A 442 -3.93 3.59 19.85
CA LEU A 442 -5.20 3.21 19.20
C LEU A 442 -5.79 1.93 19.80
N GLU A 443 -4.95 0.96 20.20
CA GLU A 443 -5.39 -0.21 20.96
C GLU A 443 -5.91 0.15 22.36
N GLU A 444 -5.20 1.01 23.09
CA GLU A 444 -5.62 1.55 24.41
C GLU A 444 -6.96 2.28 24.35
N LEU A 445 -7.19 3.05 23.28
CA LEU A 445 -8.42 3.80 23.03
C LEU A 445 -9.55 2.93 22.41
N GLY A 446 -9.30 1.64 22.15
CA GLY A 446 -10.27 0.72 21.55
C GLY A 446 -10.62 1.05 20.09
N LEU A 447 -9.80 1.84 19.39
CA LEU A 447 -10.04 2.30 18.03
C LEU A 447 -9.51 1.29 17.00
N ALA A 448 -10.42 0.57 16.35
CA ALA A 448 -10.07 -0.29 15.22
C ALA A 448 -9.43 0.53 14.08
N TYR A 449 -8.34 0.02 13.52
CA TYR A 449 -7.55 0.68 12.48
C TYR A 449 -7.08 -0.28 11.37
N TYR A 450 -6.71 0.30 10.23
CA TYR A 450 -6.15 -0.40 9.06
C TYR A 450 -4.96 0.38 8.49
N SER A 451 -3.92 -0.30 7.99
CA SER A 451 -2.69 0.29 7.44
C SER A 451 -2.27 -0.43 6.16
N SER A 452 -1.77 0.34 5.18
CA SER A 452 -1.16 -0.21 3.96
C SER A 452 0.37 -0.04 3.91
N THR A 453 0.95 0.60 4.93
CA THR A 453 2.39 0.95 5.01
C THR A 453 3.18 0.15 6.04
N VAL A 454 2.53 -0.79 6.73
CA VAL A 454 3.13 -1.68 7.72
C VAL A 454 2.80 -3.11 7.29
N ASP A 455 3.82 -3.92 7.00
CA ASP A 455 3.64 -5.37 6.92
C ASP A 455 3.09 -5.82 8.29
N VAL A 456 1.91 -6.45 8.35
CA VAL A 456 1.25 -6.89 9.62
C VAL A 456 2.02 -8.04 10.32
N VAL A 457 3.21 -8.36 9.82
CA VAL A 457 4.20 -9.31 10.32
C VAL A 457 5.01 -8.69 11.48
N ASP A 458 4.33 -8.20 12.52
CA ASP A 458 4.97 -8.12 13.85
C ASP A 458 4.05 -8.22 15.08
N ARG A 459 2.96 -8.99 14.96
CA ARG A 459 2.08 -9.31 16.12
C ARG A 459 2.74 -10.16 17.22
N GLN A 460 4.03 -10.47 17.12
CA GLN A 460 4.77 -11.30 18.08
C GLN A 460 5.55 -10.50 19.14
N PHE A 461 5.82 -9.20 18.96
CA PHE A 461 6.48 -8.35 19.97
C PHE A 461 5.53 -7.73 21.03
N ARG A 462 4.37 -8.36 21.29
CA ARG A 462 3.47 -7.95 22.40
C ARG A 462 3.90 -8.54 23.75
N ALA A 463 4.91 -7.94 24.39
CA ALA A 463 5.17 -7.83 25.85
C ALA A 463 6.57 -7.19 26.05
N HIS A 464 6.79 -6.19 26.91
CA HIS A 464 6.40 -6.16 28.33
C HIS A 464 5.93 -4.77 28.82
N PRO A 465 4.98 -4.66 29.76
CA PRO A 465 4.57 -3.37 30.35
C PRO A 465 5.60 -2.67 31.27
N GLU A 466 6.79 -3.27 31.48
CA GLU A 466 7.75 -2.84 32.52
C GLU A 466 8.93 -2.01 31.98
N ASP A 467 9.12 -1.94 30.64
CA ASP A 467 10.21 -1.19 30.01
C ASP A 467 10.05 0.35 30.09
N HIS A 468 8.95 0.84 30.69
CA HIS A 468 8.60 2.27 30.72
C HIS A 468 9.22 3.10 31.87
N GLU A 469 9.82 2.47 32.91
CA GLU A 469 10.25 3.20 34.12
C GLU A 469 11.76 3.32 34.35
N ARG A 470 12.64 2.90 33.41
CA ARG A 470 14.11 3.00 33.59
C ARG A 470 14.81 3.71 32.44
N GLY A 471 15.25 4.94 32.71
CA GLY A 471 16.14 5.71 31.83
C GLY A 471 17.59 5.21 31.85
N GLU A 472 17.82 4.01 31.31
CA GLU A 472 19.15 3.41 31.10
C GLU A 472 19.58 3.51 29.62
N ASP A 473 20.89 3.65 29.35
CA ASP A 473 21.48 3.93 28.03
C ASP A 473 21.38 2.74 27.02
N TYR A 474 20.17 2.35 26.61
CA TYR A 474 19.92 1.30 25.61
C TYR A 474 20.24 1.75 24.18
N LEU A 475 21.50 1.57 23.78
CA LEU A 475 21.95 1.86 22.42
C LEU A 475 21.61 0.72 21.44
N ARG A 476 20.46 0.88 20.78
CA ARG A 476 19.87 -0.02 19.76
C ARG A 476 20.83 -0.27 18.60
N VAL A 477 21.48 -1.43 18.55
CA VAL A 477 22.23 -1.88 17.37
C VAL A 477 21.22 -2.41 16.34
N ARG A 478 20.93 -1.60 15.31
CA ARG A 478 20.05 -1.99 14.19
C ARG A 478 20.80 -2.81 13.13
N ALA A 479 20.06 -3.69 12.46
CA ALA A 479 20.39 -4.19 11.13
C ALA A 479 19.14 -4.09 10.24
N VAL A 480 19.19 -3.23 9.23
CA VAL A 480 18.32 -3.16 8.03
C VAL A 480 19.23 -2.52 6.97
N ASP A 481 20.01 -3.30 6.21
CA ASP A 481 19.65 -4.01 4.97
C ASP A 481 19.47 -3.08 3.75
N PHE A 482 20.06 -3.47 2.61
CA PHE A 482 19.26 -4.03 1.51
C PHE A 482 20.10 -4.80 0.47
N PHE A 483 19.38 -5.50 -0.41
CA PHE A 483 19.80 -6.46 -1.43
C PHE A 483 20.58 -5.79 -2.60
N GLN A 484 21.32 -6.48 -3.49
CA GLN A 484 21.10 -7.79 -4.11
C GLN A 484 22.37 -8.69 -4.20
N GLY A 485 22.15 -9.95 -4.59
CA GLY A 485 23.12 -11.05 -4.45
C GLY A 485 24.46 -10.84 -5.16
N ASN A 486 25.56 -11.09 -4.43
CA ASN A 486 26.95 -10.98 -4.87
C ASN A 486 27.40 -9.57 -5.34
N LEU A 487 27.13 -8.57 -4.50
CA LEU A 487 28.08 -7.51 -4.09
C LEU A 487 28.60 -6.46 -5.11
N ASN A 488 28.53 -5.21 -4.64
CA ASN A 488 29.39 -4.04 -4.91
C ASN A 488 29.10 -3.14 -6.13
N ARG A 489 28.56 -1.95 -5.82
CA ARG A 489 29.11 -0.58 -6.07
C ARG A 489 28.06 0.48 -5.68
N TRP A 490 28.35 1.61 -5.02
CA TRP A 490 29.56 2.17 -4.36
C TRP A 490 29.14 2.63 -2.92
N ASP A 491 29.92 3.10 -1.94
CA ASP A 491 31.29 3.66 -1.80
C ASP A 491 31.41 5.15 -2.25
N ARG A 492 31.12 6.20 -1.46
CA ARG A 492 31.08 6.44 0.02
C ARG A 492 30.23 7.73 0.28
N THR A 493 30.00 8.31 1.47
CA THR A 493 30.49 8.24 2.88
C THR A 493 29.35 8.86 3.74
N PHE A 494 29.12 8.65 5.05
CA PHE A 494 29.90 8.24 6.24
C PHE A 494 29.09 7.19 7.06
N GLY A 495 29.51 6.68 8.24
CA GLY A 495 30.72 6.88 9.03
C GLY A 495 31.40 5.57 9.45
N GLY A 496 31.72 4.72 8.47
CA GLY A 496 32.97 3.95 8.50
C GLY A 496 32.96 2.52 9.05
N LEU A 497 31.83 1.80 8.93
CA LEU A 497 31.95 0.37 8.64
C LEU A 497 32.73 0.16 7.34
N VAL A 498 33.41 -0.98 7.21
CA VAL A 498 34.12 -1.39 5.99
C VAL A 498 33.88 -2.88 5.83
N LEU A 499 33.21 -3.26 4.75
CA LEU A 499 33.03 -4.64 4.34
C LEU A 499 34.21 -5.01 3.44
N ASP A 500 35.10 -5.86 3.93
CA ASP A 500 36.19 -6.44 3.13
C ASP A 500 35.83 -7.89 2.80
N ASN A 501 35.15 -8.07 1.67
CA ASN A 501 34.71 -9.39 1.24
C ASN A 501 35.91 -10.15 0.63
N GLY A 502 36.43 -11.10 1.41
CA GLY A 502 37.44 -12.04 0.94
C GLY A 502 36.95 -12.85 -0.26
N VAL A 503 37.88 -13.37 -1.06
CA VAL A 503 37.68 -13.91 -2.42
C VAL A 503 36.86 -15.23 -2.47
N TYR A 504 36.20 -15.63 -1.38
CA TYR A 504 35.60 -16.96 -1.22
C TYR A 504 34.20 -16.90 -0.57
N PRO A 505 33.21 -17.67 -1.08
CA PRO A 505 31.80 -17.61 -0.64
C PRO A 505 31.52 -18.16 0.76
N ASN A 506 32.57 -18.41 1.54
CA ASN A 506 32.54 -19.02 2.86
C ASN A 506 33.15 -18.13 3.96
N VAL A 507 33.46 -16.85 3.65
CA VAL A 507 34.02 -15.88 4.60
C VAL A 507 33.30 -14.54 4.46
N VAL A 508 32.83 -13.96 5.57
CA VAL A 508 32.19 -12.63 5.60
C VAL A 508 32.84 -11.78 6.71
N ARG A 509 33.05 -10.49 6.45
CA ARG A 509 33.66 -9.53 7.38
C ARG A 509 32.73 -8.36 7.68
N TYR A 510 32.40 -8.16 8.95
CA TYR A 510 31.66 -7.01 9.45
C TYR A 510 32.60 -6.14 10.28
N LYS A 511 32.59 -4.82 10.09
CA LYS A 511 33.32 -3.90 10.96
C LYS A 511 32.43 -3.48 12.13
N VAL A 512 33.01 -3.39 13.32
CA VAL A 512 32.31 -3.00 14.56
C VAL A 512 32.92 -1.71 15.07
N ARG A 513 32.10 -0.66 15.27
CA ARG A 513 32.53 0.63 15.85
C ARG A 513 31.87 0.83 17.22
N PRO A 514 32.62 0.74 18.33
CA PRO A 514 32.08 1.10 19.63
C PRO A 514 31.95 2.62 19.74
N LEU A 515 30.97 3.10 20.51
CA LEU A 515 30.77 4.54 20.73
C LEU A 515 31.65 5.13 21.85
N ARG A 516 32.28 4.27 22.69
CA ARG A 516 33.24 4.62 23.74
C ARG A 516 34.26 3.46 23.87
N GLN A 517 35.47 3.69 24.38
CA GLN A 517 36.43 2.58 24.62
C GLN A 517 35.98 1.70 25.80
N GLY A 518 36.28 0.40 25.77
CA GLY A 518 36.20 -0.50 26.93
C GLY A 518 35.86 -1.95 26.58
N THR A 519 35.52 -2.73 27.60
CA THR A 519 35.03 -4.11 27.47
C THR A 519 33.57 -4.14 27.01
N TYR A 520 33.24 -5.06 26.11
CA TYR A 520 31.90 -5.27 25.58
C TYR A 520 31.49 -6.74 25.70
N GLU A 521 30.26 -6.95 26.17
CA GLU A 521 29.50 -8.16 25.93
C GLU A 521 28.92 -8.13 24.53
N TRP A 522 28.80 -9.30 23.92
CA TRP A 522 28.16 -9.47 22.62
C TRP A 522 27.17 -10.63 22.66
N TRP A 523 26.15 -10.55 21.80
CA TRP A 523 25.30 -11.68 21.44
C TRP A 523 25.18 -11.74 19.92
N LEU A 524 25.37 -12.92 19.35
CA LEU A 524 25.25 -13.17 17.91
C LEU A 524 24.05 -14.10 17.67
N GLY A 525 23.09 -13.65 16.87
CA GLY A 525 21.92 -14.41 16.45
C GLY A 525 21.99 -14.74 14.95
N MET A 526 21.93 -16.02 14.58
CA MET A 526 22.05 -16.46 13.18
C MET A 526 21.00 -17.53 12.84
N ALA A 527 20.41 -17.48 11.65
CA ALA A 527 19.63 -18.61 11.11
C ALA A 527 20.50 -19.46 10.17
N ALA A 528 20.32 -20.77 10.23
CA ALA A 528 21.03 -21.73 9.40
C ALA A 528 20.19 -22.98 9.14
N ASP A 529 20.08 -23.34 7.86
CA ASP A 529 19.24 -24.46 7.40
C ASP A 529 19.94 -25.83 7.49
N GLU A 530 21.26 -25.83 7.71
CA GLU A 530 22.09 -27.04 7.78
C GLU A 530 23.14 -27.00 8.91
N PRO A 531 23.52 -28.17 9.49
CA PRO A 531 24.57 -28.28 10.49
C PRO A 531 25.97 -28.09 9.86
N ARG A 532 26.46 -26.85 9.79
CA ARG A 532 27.78 -26.48 9.25
C ARG A 532 28.73 -26.01 10.34
N THR A 533 30.03 -26.30 10.19
CA THR A 533 31.07 -25.69 11.05
C THR A 533 31.22 -24.22 10.75
N LEU A 534 31.13 -23.38 11.79
CA LEU A 534 31.32 -21.92 11.76
C LEU A 534 32.42 -21.52 12.75
N GLU A 535 33.28 -20.59 12.32
CA GLU A 535 34.21 -19.83 13.16
C GLU A 535 33.77 -18.36 13.21
N CYS A 536 33.88 -17.72 14.37
CA CYS A 536 33.79 -16.26 14.49
C CYS A 536 35.06 -15.70 15.14
N TRP A 537 35.61 -14.66 14.54
CA TRP A 537 36.84 -13.99 14.94
C TRP A 537 36.58 -12.49 15.16
N VAL A 538 37.32 -11.83 16.05
CA VAL A 538 37.41 -10.36 16.12
C VAL A 538 38.86 -9.93 16.02
N GLY A 539 39.21 -9.21 14.96
CA GLY A 539 40.60 -9.06 14.55
C GLY A 539 41.22 -10.43 14.27
N ASP A 540 42.38 -10.69 14.85
CA ASP A 540 43.06 -11.98 14.76
C ASP A 540 42.67 -12.96 15.89
N CYS A 541 41.76 -12.56 16.80
CA CYS A 541 41.32 -13.40 17.92
C CYS A 541 40.10 -14.25 17.53
N LEU A 542 40.26 -15.57 17.48
CA LEU A 542 39.15 -16.53 17.39
C LEU A 542 38.29 -16.48 18.66
N LEU A 543 37.01 -16.10 18.54
CA LEU A 543 36.05 -16.10 19.65
C LEU A 543 35.33 -17.43 19.83
N LEU A 544 35.07 -18.15 18.72
CA LEU A 544 34.38 -19.44 18.74
C LEU A 544 34.69 -20.27 17.49
N THR A 545 34.69 -21.58 17.66
CA THR A 545 34.44 -22.57 16.59
C THR A 545 33.30 -23.46 17.05
N MET A 546 32.28 -23.63 16.23
CA MET A 546 31.10 -24.45 16.54
C MET A 546 30.70 -25.32 15.36
N THR A 547 30.30 -26.55 15.62
CA THR A 547 29.67 -27.45 14.63
C THR A 547 28.41 -28.02 15.28
N PRO A 548 27.21 -27.75 14.75
CA PRO A 548 25.99 -28.33 15.27
C PRO A 548 26.00 -29.85 15.10
N ARG A 549 25.50 -30.57 16.10
CA ARG A 549 25.02 -31.95 15.91
C ARG A 549 23.53 -31.87 15.60
N SER A 550 23.09 -32.49 14.52
CA SER A 550 21.67 -32.66 14.24
C SER A 550 21.05 -33.59 15.29
N THR A 551 20.31 -33.02 16.24
CA THR A 551 19.34 -33.74 17.06
C THR A 551 18.07 -33.88 16.22
N GLY A 552 17.77 -35.09 15.76
CA GLY A 552 16.71 -35.33 14.78
C GLY A 552 15.30 -35.04 15.31
N GLY A 553 14.59 -34.13 14.65
CA GLY A 553 13.19 -33.79 14.88
C GLY A 553 12.65 -32.92 13.76
N MET A 554 11.35 -33.01 13.49
CA MET A 554 10.61 -32.06 12.64
C MET A 554 9.93 -31.01 13.52
N PHE A 555 9.61 -29.84 12.94
CA PHE A 555 9.14 -28.61 13.60
C PHE A 555 10.23 -27.92 14.46
N ASP A 556 10.34 -26.59 14.57
CA ASP A 556 9.60 -25.47 13.95
C ASP A 556 10.50 -24.67 12.97
N THR A 557 9.98 -23.60 12.35
CA THR A 557 10.70 -22.72 11.41
C THR A 557 11.94 -22.04 11.99
N ASN A 558 12.99 -21.89 11.18
CA ASN A 558 14.20 -21.07 11.41
C ASN A 558 14.87 -21.27 12.79
N VAL A 559 15.76 -22.27 12.88
CA VAL A 559 16.57 -22.49 14.10
C VAL A 559 17.58 -21.36 14.28
N ALA A 560 17.20 -20.32 15.02
CA ALA A 560 18.08 -19.21 15.38
C ALA A 560 19.07 -19.67 16.47
N TRP A 561 20.37 -19.64 16.15
CA TRP A 561 21.43 -19.96 17.11
C TRP A 561 21.91 -18.70 17.81
N PHE A 562 22.02 -18.76 19.13
CA PHE A 562 22.50 -17.67 19.97
C PHE A 562 23.78 -18.06 20.71
N ARG A 563 24.77 -17.18 20.71
CA ARG A 563 25.92 -17.24 21.64
C ARG A 563 26.28 -15.87 22.16
N CYS A 564 26.79 -15.86 23.39
CA CYS A 564 27.31 -14.70 24.09
C CYS A 564 28.81 -14.83 24.39
N GLY A 565 29.45 -13.72 24.74
CA GLY A 565 30.81 -13.67 25.27
C GLY A 565 31.26 -12.24 25.55
N THR A 566 32.55 -12.06 25.86
CA THR A 566 33.14 -10.74 26.15
C THR A 566 34.43 -10.52 25.36
N PHE A 567 34.63 -9.32 24.80
CA PHE A 567 35.91 -8.87 24.26
C PHE A 567 36.13 -7.37 24.48
N GLU A 568 37.38 -6.91 24.41
CA GLU A 568 37.70 -5.48 24.52
C GLU A 568 37.68 -4.83 23.13
N LEU A 569 37.08 -3.63 23.04
CA LEU A 569 36.97 -2.87 21.79
C LEU A 569 37.69 -1.51 21.90
N PRO A 570 38.70 -1.24 21.07
CA PRO A 570 39.29 0.08 20.94
C PRO A 570 38.35 1.03 20.16
N LEU A 571 38.45 2.33 20.43
CA LEU A 571 37.67 3.40 19.77
C LEU A 571 37.81 3.42 18.23
N THR A 572 38.89 2.84 17.69
CA THR A 572 39.14 2.72 16.24
C THR A 572 38.25 1.67 15.55
N GLY A 573 37.59 0.82 16.33
CA GLY A 573 36.76 -0.30 15.86
C GLY A 573 37.57 -1.54 15.47
N ALA A 574 36.88 -2.68 15.38
CA ALA A 574 37.46 -3.98 15.06
C ALA A 574 36.74 -4.64 13.86
N ILE A 575 37.24 -5.77 13.37
CA ILE A 575 36.62 -6.54 12.28
C ILE A 575 36.19 -7.91 12.82
N LEU A 576 34.89 -8.12 12.86
CA LEU A 576 34.24 -9.42 13.07
C LEU A 576 34.36 -10.23 11.77
N THR A 577 35.04 -11.38 11.78
CA THR A 577 35.11 -12.29 10.62
C THR A 577 34.37 -13.58 10.91
N LEU A 578 33.35 -13.90 10.12
CA LEU A 578 32.73 -15.23 10.08
C LEU A 578 33.41 -16.08 9.01
N ARG A 579 33.67 -17.36 9.31
CA ARG A 579 34.15 -18.36 8.34
C ARG A 579 33.33 -19.64 8.47
N ALA A 580 32.85 -20.18 7.36
CA ALA A 580 32.08 -21.42 7.30
C ALA A 580 32.76 -22.48 6.43
N ARG A 581 32.29 -23.74 6.54
CA ARG A 581 32.64 -24.83 5.61
C ARG A 581 31.49 -25.08 4.60
N GLY A 582 31.16 -24.01 3.87
CA GLY A 582 30.00 -23.87 3.00
C GLY A 582 29.65 -22.38 2.85
N MET A 583 28.47 -22.06 2.34
CA MET A 583 27.94 -20.69 2.40
C MET A 583 27.82 -20.22 3.86
N VAL A 584 28.06 -18.94 4.13
CA VAL A 584 27.90 -18.38 5.49
C VAL A 584 26.40 -18.20 5.80
N PRO A 585 25.89 -18.65 6.97
CA PRO A 585 24.47 -18.50 7.31
C PRO A 585 24.05 -17.04 7.55
N HIS A 586 22.75 -16.76 7.47
CA HIS A 586 22.22 -15.41 7.61
C HIS A 586 22.34 -14.90 9.06
N LEU A 587 22.95 -13.72 9.21
CA LEU A 587 23.06 -13.00 10.49
C LEU A 587 21.74 -12.27 10.78
N HIS A 588 20.97 -12.77 11.76
CA HIS A 588 19.74 -12.12 12.22
C HIS A 588 20.00 -10.97 13.20
N GLY A 589 21.15 -10.95 13.89
CA GLY A 589 21.51 -9.83 14.75
C GLY A 589 22.89 -9.94 15.40
N LEU A 590 23.50 -8.78 15.64
CA LEU A 590 24.66 -8.61 16.50
C LEU A 590 24.33 -7.56 17.55
N TYR A 591 24.25 -7.96 18.80
CA TYR A 591 23.95 -7.09 19.93
C TYR A 591 25.24 -6.84 20.73
N LEU A 592 25.44 -5.61 21.23
CA LEU A 592 26.66 -5.21 21.95
C LEU A 592 26.29 -4.37 23.17
N ARG A 593 26.64 -4.84 24.38
CA ARG A 593 26.46 -4.10 25.65
C ARG A 593 27.83 -3.69 26.17
N LYS A 594 28.03 -2.42 26.52
CA LYS A 594 29.27 -2.02 27.19
C LYS A 594 29.24 -2.54 28.63
N VAL A 595 30.27 -3.26 29.03
CA VAL A 595 30.41 -3.78 30.40
C VAL A 595 31.01 -2.69 31.29
N SER A 596 30.41 -2.47 32.46
CA SER A 596 30.98 -1.65 33.52
C SER A 596 31.75 -2.55 34.50
N PRO A 597 32.91 -2.15 35.08
CA PRO A 597 33.83 -3.06 35.79
C PRO A 597 33.28 -3.84 37.00
N ALA A 598 32.05 -3.55 37.45
CA ALA A 598 31.39 -4.21 38.57
C ALA A 598 30.45 -5.36 38.17
N HIS A 599 30.20 -5.60 36.87
CA HIS A 599 29.29 -6.65 36.39
C HIS A 599 30.04 -7.61 35.47
N GLY A 600 30.01 -8.90 35.78
CA GLY A 600 30.51 -9.96 34.90
C GLY A 600 29.45 -10.38 33.86
N PRO A 601 29.83 -11.18 32.84
CA PRO A 601 28.90 -11.63 31.82
C PRO A 601 27.71 -12.39 32.41
N GLN A 602 26.53 -11.85 32.16
CA GLN A 602 25.26 -12.51 32.43
C GLN A 602 24.74 -13.16 31.16
N ASP A 603 24.05 -14.29 31.30
CA ASP A 603 23.35 -14.92 30.18
C ASP A 603 22.26 -14.00 29.62
N PRO A 604 21.92 -14.11 28.31
CA PRO A 604 20.76 -13.41 27.75
C PRO A 604 19.47 -13.83 28.48
N PRO A 605 18.42 -12.98 28.48
CA PRO A 605 17.12 -13.38 29.02
C PRO A 605 16.64 -14.66 28.33
N ALA A 606 16.26 -15.65 29.13
CA ALA A 606 15.83 -16.94 28.62
C ALA A 606 14.56 -16.80 27.78
N VAL A 607 14.52 -17.48 26.63
CA VAL A 607 13.27 -17.68 25.89
C VAL A 607 12.32 -18.44 26.80
N GLY A 608 11.22 -17.79 27.22
CA GLY A 608 10.28 -18.35 28.17
C GLY A 608 9.72 -19.68 27.68
N GLU A 609 9.81 -20.72 28.51
CA GLU A 609 9.20 -22.02 28.20
C GLU A 609 7.69 -21.83 27.99
N ARG A 610 7.15 -22.41 26.90
CA ARG A 610 5.70 -22.41 26.63
C ARG A 610 4.98 -23.00 27.86
N PRO A 611 4.00 -22.30 28.48
CA PRO A 611 3.17 -22.90 29.53
C PRO A 611 2.56 -24.20 29.02
N GLY A 612 2.90 -25.31 29.66
CA GLY A 612 2.70 -26.64 29.10
C GLY A 612 1.21 -26.94 28.85
N LEU A 613 0.86 -27.28 27.60
CA LEU A 613 -0.42 -27.90 27.26
C LEU A 613 -0.49 -29.27 27.96
N ASN A 614 -1.15 -29.30 29.12
CA ASN A 614 -1.25 -30.46 30.00
C ASN A 614 -1.98 -31.64 29.32
N PRO A 615 -1.30 -32.77 28.99
CA PRO A 615 -1.88 -33.81 28.14
C PRO A 615 -2.17 -35.11 28.90
N ARG A 616 -3.45 -35.30 29.31
CA ARG A 616 -4.07 -36.57 29.78
C ARG A 616 -3.60 -37.01 31.18
N SER A 617 -4.41 -37.67 32.01
CA SER A 617 -5.39 -38.72 31.72
C SER A 617 -6.49 -38.87 32.80
N GLU A 618 -7.35 -39.87 32.65
CA GLU A 618 -8.57 -40.10 33.45
C GLU A 618 -8.31 -40.57 34.90
N ARG A 619 -9.17 -40.09 35.82
CA ARG A 619 -9.77 -40.87 36.92
C ARG A 619 -10.99 -40.17 37.49
#